data_AF-R7S3B0-F1
#
_entry.id   AF-R7S3B0-F1
#
_cell.length_a   1.000
_cell.length_b   1.000
_cell.length_c   1.000
_cell.angle_alpha   90.00
_cell.angle_beta   90.00
_cell.angle_gamma   90.00
#
_symmetry.space_group_name_H-M   'P 1'
#
loop_
_entity.id
_entity.type
_entity.pdbx_description
1 polymer ?
#
loop_
_entity_poly.entity_id
_entity_poly.type
_entity_poly.pdbx_seq_one_letter_code
_entity_poly.pdbx_strand_id
1 'polypeptide(L)'
;ATTGSFEASGLMNISLSHIQSEVSNGRRTLVTVQFGHNDMKIAPPESMGQNLTEMVHQIRAVGGEPVLVTSLTRRNFFANGTLDDVLEPWAEETTEIAKEQHTHLLDLHKYSMDYVQAIGANSSHCLNRTPDDNTHLNANGTIVFGRSV
;
A
#
# COMPACT_ATOMS: atom_id res chain seq x y z
N ALA A 1 -8.58 2.69 6.18
CA ALA A 1 -9.24 1.39 6.04
C ALA A 1 -8.20 0.28 6.21
N THR A 2 -8.62 -0.89 6.66
CA THR A 2 -7.98 -2.20 6.44
C THR A 2 -8.59 -2.85 5.20
N THR A 3 -7.98 -3.91 4.67
CA THR A 3 -8.56 -4.72 3.58
C THR A 3 -9.95 -5.24 3.95
N GLY A 4 -10.09 -5.87 5.12
CA GLY A 4 -11.39 -6.36 5.61
C GLY A 4 -12.45 -5.27 5.81
N SER A 5 -12.07 -4.09 6.30
CA SER A 5 -13.03 -2.98 6.45
C SER A 5 -13.46 -2.39 5.11
N PHE A 6 -12.58 -2.43 4.10
CA PHE A 6 -12.86 -1.92 2.76
C PHE A 6 -13.91 -2.79 2.06
N GLU A 7 -13.79 -4.11 2.22
CA GLU A 7 -14.80 -5.10 1.81
C GLU A 7 -16.11 -4.90 2.56
N ALA A 8 -16.07 -4.94 3.90
CA ALA A 8 -17.26 -4.89 4.74
C ALA A 8 -18.08 -3.59 4.56
N SER A 9 -17.42 -2.49 4.20
CA SER A 9 -18.07 -1.20 3.95
C SER A 9 -18.66 -1.08 2.53
N GLY A 10 -18.48 -2.09 1.67
CA GLY A 10 -18.93 -2.08 0.28
C GLY A 10 -18.11 -1.19 -0.66
N LEU A 11 -16.98 -0.64 -0.19
CA LEU A 11 -16.10 0.20 -1.02
C LEU A 11 -15.48 -0.59 -2.17
N MET A 12 -15.26 -1.89 -1.97
CA MET A 12 -14.80 -2.78 -3.04
C MET A 12 -15.83 -2.89 -4.18
N ASN A 13 -17.11 -3.11 -3.85
CA ASN A 13 -18.19 -3.17 -4.86
C ASN A 13 -18.35 -1.86 -5.63
N ILE A 14 -18.20 -0.72 -4.96
CA ILE A 14 -18.20 0.60 -5.61
C ILE A 14 -17.01 0.68 -6.58
N SER A 15 -15.82 0.28 -6.15
CA SER A 15 -14.61 0.28 -6.98
C SER A 15 -14.76 -0.62 -8.21
N LEU A 16 -15.27 -1.84 -8.04
CA LEU A 16 -15.54 -2.78 -9.13
C LEU A 16 -16.52 -2.22 -10.16
N SER A 17 -17.56 -1.51 -9.71
CA SER A 17 -18.52 -0.85 -10.61
C SER A 17 -17.84 0.22 -11.48
N HIS A 18 -16.93 1.00 -10.90
CA HIS A 18 -16.14 1.97 -11.66
C HIS A 18 -15.18 1.29 -12.62
N ILE A 19 -14.45 0.26 -12.19
CA ILE A 19 -13.52 -0.50 -13.05
C ILE A 19 -14.28 -1.08 -14.25
N GLN A 20 -15.42 -1.74 -14.02
CA GLN A 20 -16.25 -2.30 -15.07
C GLN A 20 -16.72 -1.23 -16.06
N SER A 21 -17.08 -0.04 -15.58
CA SER A 21 -17.45 1.09 -16.45
C SER A 21 -16.28 1.51 -17.36
N GLU A 22 -15.06 1.63 -16.84
CA GLU A 22 -13.88 1.98 -17.64
C GLU A 22 -13.57 0.91 -18.69
N VAL A 23 -13.61 -0.36 -18.29
CA VAL A 23 -13.43 -1.51 -19.19
C VAL A 23 -14.49 -1.53 -20.29
N SER A 24 -15.76 -1.26 -19.95
CA SER A 24 -16.86 -1.25 -20.93
C SER A 24 -16.74 -0.12 -21.96
N ASN A 25 -16.02 0.94 -21.61
CA ASN A 25 -15.66 2.01 -22.54
C ASN A 25 -14.42 1.67 -23.40
N GLY A 26 -13.95 0.42 -23.37
CA GLY A 26 -12.80 -0.05 -24.14
C GLY A 26 -11.45 0.45 -23.62
N ARG A 27 -11.38 0.94 -22.38
CA ARG A 27 -10.12 1.42 -21.76
C ARG A 27 -9.41 0.27 -21.06
N ARG A 28 -8.11 0.12 -21.35
CA ARG A 28 -7.22 -0.68 -20.51
C ARG A 28 -7.17 -0.05 -19.11
N THR A 29 -7.59 -0.80 -18.09
CA THR A 29 -7.84 -0.26 -16.75
C THR A 29 -6.89 -0.92 -15.75
N LEU A 30 -5.81 -0.22 -15.41
CA LEU A 30 -4.89 -0.61 -14.33
C LEU A 30 -5.47 -0.20 -12.98
N VAL A 31 -5.45 -1.09 -12.00
CA VAL A 31 -6.05 -0.88 -10.68
C VAL A 31 -4.99 -1.06 -9.61
N THR A 32 -4.52 0.05 -9.05
CA THR A 32 -3.54 0.04 -7.95
C THR A 32 -4.23 -0.27 -6.62
N VAL A 33 -3.72 -1.25 -5.88
CA VAL A 33 -4.24 -1.66 -4.56
C VAL A 33 -3.12 -1.53 -3.53
N GLN A 34 -3.36 -0.77 -2.47
CA GLN A 34 -2.39 -0.51 -1.40
C GLN A 34 -3.02 -0.59 0.00
N PHE A 35 -2.51 -1.47 0.84
CA PHE A 35 -2.92 -1.66 2.25
C PHE A 35 -1.70 -1.95 3.14
N GLY A 36 -1.92 -2.21 4.43
CA GLY A 36 -0.87 -2.57 5.39
C GLY A 36 -0.94 -1.80 6.70
N HIS A 37 -0.93 -0.45 6.64
CA HIS A 37 -0.82 0.42 7.82
C HIS A 37 -1.85 0.18 8.94
N ASN A 38 -3.10 -0.15 8.58
CA ASN A 38 -4.16 -0.40 9.55
C ASN A 38 -4.41 -1.90 9.75
N ASP A 39 -4.19 -2.72 8.72
CA ASP A 39 -4.21 -4.19 8.82
C ASP A 39 -3.25 -4.66 9.92
N MET A 40 -2.06 -4.04 9.99
CA MET A 40 -1.04 -4.24 11.03
C MET A 40 -1.55 -4.11 12.46
N LYS A 41 -2.64 -3.37 12.68
CA LYS A 41 -3.16 -3.11 14.02
C LYS A 41 -4.20 -4.13 14.46
N ILE A 42 -4.71 -4.96 13.55
CA ILE A 42 -5.94 -5.74 13.79
C ILE A 42 -5.77 -7.24 13.56
N ALA A 43 -4.83 -7.67 12.72
CA ALA A 43 -4.64 -9.07 12.37
C ALA A 43 -3.23 -9.35 11.85
N PRO A 44 -2.78 -10.62 11.86
CA PRO A 44 -1.53 -11.03 11.20
C PRO A 44 -1.52 -10.73 9.69
N PRO A 45 -0.34 -10.62 9.05
CA PRO A 45 -0.19 -10.35 7.61
C PRO A 45 -1.01 -11.29 6.72
N GLU A 46 -1.09 -12.57 7.05
CA GLU A 46 -1.76 -13.59 6.24
C GLU A 46 -3.27 -13.31 6.10
N SER A 47 -3.87 -12.65 7.10
CA SER A 47 -5.27 -12.21 7.01
C SER A 47 -5.45 -11.10 5.97
N MET A 48 -4.44 -10.23 5.81
CA MET A 48 -4.42 -9.23 4.74
C MET A 48 -4.19 -9.91 3.38
N GLY A 49 -3.27 -10.87 3.29
CA GLY A 49 -2.96 -11.56 2.02
C GLY A 49 -4.13 -12.34 1.45
N GLN A 50 -4.93 -12.99 2.30
CA GLN A 50 -6.18 -13.63 1.89
C GLN A 50 -7.14 -12.63 1.23
N ASN A 51 -7.31 -11.45 1.84
CA ASN A 51 -8.16 -10.40 1.28
C ASN A 51 -7.57 -9.79 0.00
N LEU A 52 -6.25 -9.59 -0.07
CA LEU A 52 -5.59 -9.10 -1.29
C LEU A 52 -5.76 -10.09 -2.46
N THR A 53 -5.66 -11.39 -2.19
CA THR A 53 -5.90 -12.43 -3.20
C THR A 53 -7.31 -12.35 -3.76
N GLU A 54 -8.31 -12.25 -2.88
CA GLU A 54 -9.70 -12.10 -3.28
C GLU A 54 -9.93 -10.80 -4.09
N MET A 55 -9.38 -9.67 -3.63
CA MET A 55 -9.47 -8.40 -4.38
C MET A 55 -8.86 -8.52 -5.79
N VAL A 56 -7.72 -9.21 -5.93
CA VAL A 56 -7.10 -9.47 -7.24
C VAL A 56 -8.03 -10.29 -8.15
N HIS A 57 -8.70 -11.31 -7.62
CA HIS A 57 -9.65 -12.11 -8.38
C HIS A 57 -10.87 -11.29 -8.82
N GLN A 58 -11.42 -10.48 -7.91
CA GLN A 58 -12.56 -9.61 -8.20
C GLN A 58 -12.23 -8.56 -9.26
N ILE A 59 -11.06 -7.91 -9.19
CA ILE A 59 -10.63 -6.93 -10.20
C ILE A 59 -10.54 -7.58 -11.58
N ARG A 60 -9.94 -8.78 -11.66
CA ARG A 60 -9.82 -9.52 -12.92
C ARG A 60 -11.18 -9.95 -13.46
N ALA A 61 -12.13 -10.32 -12.59
CA ALA A 61 -13.46 -10.74 -12.99
C ALA A 61 -14.24 -9.64 -13.73
N VAL A 62 -13.96 -8.36 -13.46
CA VAL A 62 -14.55 -7.21 -14.16
C VAL A 62 -13.67 -6.67 -15.30
N GLY A 63 -12.61 -7.39 -15.66
CA GLY A 63 -11.68 -7.04 -16.75
C GLY A 63 -10.61 -6.01 -16.40
N GLY A 64 -10.45 -5.66 -15.13
CA GLY A 64 -9.36 -4.80 -14.66
C GLY A 64 -8.03 -5.55 -14.56
N GLU A 65 -6.93 -4.80 -14.62
CA GLU A 65 -5.58 -5.32 -14.43
C GLU A 65 -5.04 -4.87 -13.06
N PRO A 66 -4.94 -5.77 -12.07
CA PRO A 66 -4.45 -5.40 -10.75
C PRO A 66 -2.98 -5.02 -10.77
N VAL A 67 -2.61 -4.08 -9.90
CA VAL A 67 -1.25 -3.67 -9.58
C VAL A 67 -1.17 -3.55 -8.06
N LEU A 68 -0.46 -4.46 -7.40
CA LEU A 68 -0.28 -4.37 -5.96
C LEU A 68 0.82 -3.36 -5.64
N VAL A 69 0.61 -2.58 -4.59
CA VAL A 69 1.59 -1.60 -4.09
C VAL A 69 1.82 -1.92 -2.62
N THR A 70 3.07 -2.17 -2.24
CA THR A 70 3.40 -2.39 -0.82
C THR A 70 3.14 -1.12 -0.02
N SER A 71 2.90 -1.23 1.29
CA SER A 71 2.75 -0.06 2.16
C SER A 71 3.98 0.84 2.15
N LEU A 72 3.80 2.14 2.29
CA LEU A 72 4.89 3.06 2.61
C LEU A 72 5.46 2.75 4.00
N THR A 73 6.76 2.92 4.22
CA THR A 73 7.35 2.80 5.56
C THR A 73 6.83 3.85 6.54
N ARG A 74 6.80 3.49 7.83
CA ARG A 74 6.67 4.44 8.94
C ARG A 74 8.02 5.09 9.22
N ARG A 75 7.99 6.37 9.58
CA ARG A 75 9.21 7.14 9.87
C ARG A 75 9.59 7.04 11.35
N ASN A 76 9.58 5.81 11.86
CA ASN A 76 9.97 5.46 13.22
C ASN A 76 11.45 5.09 13.24
N PHE A 77 12.18 5.54 14.26
CA PHE A 77 13.61 5.30 14.38
C PHE A 77 13.94 4.79 15.77
N PHE A 78 14.85 3.82 15.84
CA PHE A 78 15.50 3.44 17.08
C PHE A 78 16.51 4.51 17.53
N ALA A 79 16.95 4.43 18.78
CA ALA A 79 17.91 5.39 19.36
C ALA A 79 19.27 5.43 18.65
N ASN A 80 19.64 4.37 17.93
CA ASN A 80 20.86 4.28 17.12
C ASN A 80 20.71 4.92 15.71
N GLY A 81 19.53 5.46 15.37
CA GLY A 81 19.26 6.09 14.08
C GLY A 81 18.90 5.14 12.94
N THR A 82 18.69 3.85 13.21
CA THR A 82 18.14 2.91 12.22
C THR A 82 16.61 2.96 12.22
N LEU A 83 16.01 2.76 11.06
CA LEU A 83 14.56 2.64 10.94
C LEU A 83 14.03 1.44 11.73
N ASP A 84 12.89 1.65 12.39
CA ASP A 84 12.09 0.62 13.05
C ASP A 84 11.01 0.16 12.07
N ASP A 85 11.32 -0.91 11.32
CA ASP A 85 10.44 -1.42 10.27
C ASP A 85 9.36 -2.35 10.82
N VAL A 86 8.31 -1.73 11.34
CA VAL A 86 7.13 -2.45 11.85
C VAL A 86 6.17 -2.92 10.74
N LEU A 87 6.43 -2.57 9.47
CA LEU A 87 5.54 -2.89 8.34
C LEU A 87 6.11 -3.96 7.41
N GLU A 88 7.39 -4.33 7.56
CA GLU A 88 8.05 -5.40 6.78
C GLU A 88 7.15 -6.62 6.55
N PRO A 89 6.53 -7.24 7.58
CA PRO A 89 5.73 -8.46 7.35
C PRO A 89 4.51 -8.24 6.43
N TRP A 90 3.88 -7.05 6.46
CA TRP A 90 2.75 -6.74 5.57
C TRP A 90 3.20 -6.36 4.16
N ALA A 91 4.39 -5.74 4.02
CA ALA A 91 4.99 -5.46 2.73
C ALA A 91 5.45 -6.75 2.03
N GLU A 92 6.03 -7.69 2.78
CA GLU A 92 6.40 -9.02 2.32
C GLU A 92 5.16 -9.81 1.85
N GLU A 93 4.10 -9.87 2.67
CA GLU A 93 2.84 -10.52 2.28
C GLU A 93 2.30 -9.96 0.95
N THR A 94 2.31 -8.63 0.77
CA THR A 94 1.87 -7.99 -0.48
C THR A 94 2.73 -8.43 -1.67
N THR A 95 4.04 -8.56 -1.47
CA THR A 95 5.01 -9.02 -2.48
C THR A 95 4.78 -10.48 -2.83
N GLU A 96 4.52 -11.33 -1.84
CA GLU A 96 4.22 -12.75 -2.02
C GLU A 96 2.92 -12.95 -2.82
N ILE A 97 1.82 -12.29 -2.41
CA ILE A 97 0.56 -12.34 -3.17
C ILE A 97 0.76 -11.82 -4.59
N ALA A 98 1.57 -10.77 -4.79
CA ALA A 98 1.83 -10.27 -6.15
C ALA A 98 2.49 -11.32 -7.04
N LYS A 99 3.46 -12.05 -6.48
CA LYS A 99 4.18 -13.14 -7.15
C LYS A 99 3.26 -14.34 -7.42
N GLU A 100 2.52 -14.80 -6.41
CA GLU A 100 1.63 -15.95 -6.50
C GLU A 100 0.49 -15.74 -7.49
N GLN A 101 -0.09 -14.54 -7.47
CA GLN A 101 -1.18 -14.19 -8.36
C GLN A 101 -0.71 -13.69 -9.73
N HIS A 102 0.61 -13.62 -9.97
CA HIS A 102 1.21 -13.11 -11.21
C HIS A 102 0.66 -11.73 -11.61
N THR A 103 0.64 -10.80 -10.67
CA THR A 103 0.21 -9.41 -10.89
C THR A 103 1.42 -8.48 -10.85
N HIS A 104 1.28 -7.27 -11.41
CA HIS A 104 2.29 -6.25 -11.27
C HIS A 104 2.46 -5.84 -9.80
N LEU A 105 3.69 -5.48 -9.42
CA LEU A 105 4.06 -5.00 -8.09
C LEU A 105 4.80 -3.67 -8.21
N LEU A 106 4.40 -2.70 -7.40
CA LEU A 106 5.15 -1.48 -7.13
C LEU A 106 5.66 -1.54 -5.68
N ASP A 107 6.95 -1.79 -5.51
CA ASP A 107 7.59 -1.93 -4.19
C ASP A 107 7.94 -0.57 -3.59
N LEU A 108 6.90 0.13 -3.13
CA LEU A 108 7.05 1.41 -2.45
C LEU A 108 7.72 1.26 -1.09
N HIS A 109 7.57 0.11 -0.43
CA HIS A 109 8.06 -0.12 0.93
C HIS A 109 9.58 -0.07 0.91
N LYS A 110 10.20 -0.90 0.08
CA LYS A 110 11.65 -0.95 -0.10
C LYS A 110 12.21 0.42 -0.48
N TYR A 111 11.63 1.06 -1.50
CA TYR A 111 12.09 2.38 -1.92
C TYR A 111 12.03 3.38 -0.77
N SER A 112 10.91 3.40 -0.04
CA SER A 112 10.71 4.36 1.05
C SER A 112 11.60 4.10 2.25
N MET A 113 11.90 2.85 2.58
CA MET A 113 12.88 2.46 3.60
C MET A 113 14.25 3.01 3.23
N ASP A 114 14.72 2.74 2.00
CA ASP A 114 16.03 3.19 1.52
C ASP A 114 16.13 4.73 1.54
N TYR A 115 15.09 5.43 1.05
CA TYR A 115 15.05 6.89 1.03
C TYR A 115 15.03 7.50 2.44
N VAL A 116 14.13 7.02 3.31
CA VAL A 116 13.98 7.56 4.67
C VAL A 116 15.23 7.29 5.50
N GLN A 117 15.84 6.11 5.38
CA GLN A 117 17.09 5.79 6.07
C GLN A 117 18.23 6.71 5.62
N ALA A 118 18.29 7.05 4.32
CA ALA A 118 19.32 7.93 3.78
C ALA A 118 19.21 9.38 4.25
N ILE A 119 17.98 9.92 4.37
CA ILE A 119 17.78 11.31 4.82
C ILE A 119 17.73 11.46 6.35
N GLY A 120 17.51 10.35 7.06
CA GLY A 120 17.46 10.31 8.53
C GLY A 120 16.19 10.93 9.13
N ALA A 121 16.07 10.78 10.46
CA ALA A 121 14.85 11.13 11.21
C ALA A 121 14.39 12.57 10.97
N ASN A 122 15.24 13.56 11.27
CA ASN A 122 14.87 14.97 11.21
C ASN A 122 14.33 15.39 9.83
N SER A 123 15.02 15.04 8.75
CA SER A 123 14.59 15.39 7.39
C SER A 123 13.34 14.60 6.98
N SER A 124 13.23 13.32 7.37
CA SER A 124 12.05 12.52 7.08
C SER A 124 10.80 13.03 7.81
N HIS A 125 10.93 13.53 9.04
CA HIS A 125 9.82 14.08 9.82
C HIS A 125 9.29 15.39 9.25
N CYS A 126 10.10 16.13 8.47
CA CYS A 126 9.60 17.26 7.67
C CYS A 126 8.61 16.85 6.57
N LEU A 127 8.45 15.55 6.29
CA LEU A 127 7.47 15.00 5.36
C LEU A 127 6.19 14.52 6.07
N ASN A 128 6.17 14.51 7.41
CA ASN A 128 5.00 14.14 8.20
C ASN A 128 3.89 15.19 8.09
N ARG A 129 2.64 14.74 8.27
CA ARG A 129 1.47 15.62 8.40
C ARG A 129 1.61 16.58 9.59
N THR A 130 2.04 16.07 10.74
CA THR A 130 2.45 16.82 11.93
C THR A 130 3.75 16.24 12.47
N PRO A 131 4.56 16.96 13.25
CA PRO A 131 5.88 16.48 13.70
C PRO A 131 5.87 15.10 14.37
N ASP A 132 4.79 14.75 15.06
CA ASP A 132 4.55 13.51 15.79
C ASP A 132 3.81 12.41 14.98
N ASP A 133 3.35 12.72 13.76
CA ASP A 133 2.64 11.77 12.91
C ASP A 133 3.58 11.06 11.93
N ASN A 134 4.21 9.98 12.41
CA ASN A 134 5.11 9.15 11.61
C ASN A 134 4.38 8.26 10.57
N THR A 135 3.07 8.43 10.40
CA THR A 135 2.24 7.69 9.43
C THR A 135 1.91 8.58 8.25
N HIS A 136 1.15 9.64 8.48
CA HIS A 136 0.55 10.43 7.41
C HIS A 136 1.52 11.47 6.88
N LEU A 137 1.38 11.77 5.59
CA LEU A 137 2.24 12.70 4.87
C LEU A 137 1.62 14.09 4.83
N ASN A 138 2.49 15.11 4.78
CA ASN A 138 2.11 16.43 4.29
C ASN A 138 2.21 16.51 2.76
N ALA A 139 1.94 17.69 2.19
CA ALA A 139 1.97 17.90 0.74
C ALA A 139 3.33 17.54 0.10
N ASN A 140 4.45 17.87 0.74
CA ASN A 140 5.78 17.54 0.24
C ASN A 140 6.02 16.03 0.30
N GLY A 141 5.64 15.38 1.41
CA GLY A 141 5.70 13.93 1.55
C GLY A 141 4.93 13.21 0.46
N THR A 142 3.70 13.65 0.17
CA THR A 142 2.87 13.09 -0.90
C THR A 142 3.54 13.21 -2.27
N ILE A 143 4.22 14.33 -2.56
CA ILE A 143 4.93 14.52 -3.83
C ILE A 143 6.14 13.58 -3.92
N VAL A 144 6.92 13.46 -2.85
CA VAL A 144 8.12 12.60 -2.81
C VAL A 144 7.71 11.15 -3.06
N PHE A 145 6.84 10.60 -2.21
CA PHE A 145 6.49 9.18 -2.28
C PHE A 145 5.57 8.84 -3.46
N GLY A 146 4.72 9.78 -3.91
CA GLY A 146 3.86 9.59 -5.07
C GLY A 146 4.59 9.54 -6.42
N ARG A 147 5.88 9.90 -6.46
CA ARG A 147 6.74 9.86 -7.67
C ARG A 147 7.80 8.74 -7.62
N SER A 148 7.75 7.91 -6.59
CA SER A 148 8.85 7.01 -6.24
C SER A 148 8.83 5.66 -6.95
N VAL A 149 7.67 5.25 -7.45
CA VAL A 149 7.41 3.94 -8.07
C VAL A 149 6.50 4.06 -9.28
#